data_AF-A0A8T4VXJ6-F1
#
_entry.id   AF-A0A8T4VXJ6-F1
#
_cell.length_a   1.000
_cell.length_b   1.000
_cell.length_c   1.000
_cell.angle_alpha   90.00
_cell.angle_beta   90.00
_cell.angle_gamma   90.00
#
_symmetry.space_group_name_H-M   'P 1'
#
loop_
_entity.id
_entity.type
_entity.pdbx_description
1 polymer ?
#
loop_
_entity_poly.entity_id
_entity_poly.type
_entity_poly.pdbx_seq_one_letter_code
_entity_poly.pdbx_strand_id
1 'polypeptide(L)'
;MDNIHQTHANEFEADATQDYKDATTIKDLVKEFIDRKGYTPDCFKRLDISNDLEREVIEFLESKHLLILSDSVYESICYNLLEKKDNYNGWSNYETWLLRLNLDNDYGLHQMMQEIVNDFIEDFELSETEYQEDKHYYICNLDDIIRDHLEELFWIEEHNIFKICDTWTYRDWQEINWYEIAESYLDDIN
;
A
#
# COMPACT_ATOMS: atom_id res chain seq x y z
N MET A 1 25.31 -40.96 38.39
CA MET A 1 26.46 -40.89 37.45
C MET A 1 25.81 -40.47 36.15
N ASP A 2 25.56 -39.18 36.02
CA ASP A 2 24.62 -38.63 35.04
C ASP A 2 25.34 -37.51 34.30
N ASN A 3 25.80 -37.80 33.09
CA ASN A 3 26.33 -36.76 32.21
C ASN A 3 26.29 -37.24 30.74
N ILE A 4 25.08 -37.35 30.19
CA ILE A 4 24.86 -37.53 28.75
C ILE A 4 23.56 -36.79 28.39
N HIS A 5 23.54 -35.46 28.30
CA HIS A 5 22.43 -34.72 27.65
C HIS A 5 22.77 -33.26 27.25
N GLN A 6 24.00 -32.95 26.81
CA GLN A 6 24.36 -31.58 26.40
C GLN A 6 25.19 -31.51 25.12
N THR A 7 24.76 -32.19 24.04
CA THR A 7 25.48 -32.12 22.75
C THR A 7 24.60 -32.08 21.50
N HIS A 8 23.32 -31.68 21.60
CA HIS A 8 22.45 -31.57 20.42
C HIS A 8 21.80 -30.19 20.20
N ALA A 9 22.08 -29.20 21.06
CA ALA A 9 21.50 -27.85 20.90
C ALA A 9 22.31 -26.92 19.97
N ASN A 10 23.59 -27.21 19.71
CA ASN A 10 24.47 -26.31 18.95
C ASN A 10 24.59 -26.64 17.45
N GLU A 11 23.94 -27.71 16.97
CA GLU A 11 23.95 -28.06 15.53
C GLU A 11 22.73 -27.50 14.78
N PHE A 12 21.71 -26.99 15.48
CA PHE A 12 20.49 -26.45 14.84
C PHE A 12 20.54 -24.94 14.60
N GLU A 13 21.38 -24.18 15.31
CA GLU A 13 21.54 -22.73 15.10
C GLU A 13 22.48 -22.39 13.92
N ALA A 14 23.20 -23.36 13.38
CA ALA A 14 24.11 -23.15 12.24
C ALA A 14 23.42 -23.25 10.86
N ASP A 15 22.16 -23.69 10.79
CA ASP A 15 21.43 -23.88 9.53
C ASP A 15 20.65 -22.61 9.11
N ALA A 16 20.13 -21.84 10.09
CA ALA A 16 19.38 -20.61 9.84
C ALA A 16 20.23 -19.46 9.25
N THR A 17 21.56 -19.57 9.24
CA THR A 17 22.45 -18.58 8.60
C THR A 17 22.69 -18.85 7.12
N GLN A 18 22.30 -20.03 6.61
CA GLN A 18 22.35 -20.36 5.19
C GLN A 18 21.13 -19.79 4.44
N ASP A 19 19.97 -19.70 5.11
CA ASP A 19 18.71 -19.15 4.57
C ASP A 19 18.79 -17.66 4.18
N TYR A 20 19.68 -16.88 4.79
CA TYR A 20 19.83 -15.45 4.47
C TYR A 20 20.51 -15.16 3.14
N LYS A 21 21.22 -16.13 2.54
CA LYS A 21 21.72 -16.01 1.16
C LYS A 21 20.60 -16.16 0.11
N ASP A 22 19.43 -16.65 0.52
CA ASP A 22 18.30 -16.85 -0.39
C ASP A 22 17.38 -15.65 -0.50
N ALA A 23 17.24 -14.79 0.53
CA ALA A 23 16.33 -13.65 0.44
C ALA A 23 16.68 -12.64 -0.68
N THR A 24 17.98 -12.43 -0.96
CA THR A 24 18.42 -11.58 -2.08
C THR A 24 18.19 -12.28 -3.42
N THR A 25 18.49 -13.59 -3.47
CA THR A 25 18.24 -14.44 -4.64
C THR A 25 16.76 -14.51 -4.99
N ILE A 26 15.88 -14.59 -3.99
CA ILE A 26 14.42 -14.61 -4.15
C ILE A 26 13.93 -13.25 -4.61
N LYS A 27 14.44 -12.14 -4.04
CA LYS A 27 14.11 -10.78 -4.52
C LYS A 27 14.44 -10.63 -6.02
N ASP A 28 15.63 -11.05 -6.43
CA ASP A 28 16.06 -10.99 -7.83
C ASP A 28 15.21 -11.88 -8.74
N LEU A 29 14.81 -13.06 -8.28
CA LEU A 29 13.96 -14.00 -9.03
C LEU A 29 12.52 -13.51 -9.17
N VAL A 30 11.93 -12.95 -8.11
CA VAL A 30 10.59 -12.35 -8.17
C VAL A 30 10.61 -11.14 -9.10
N LYS A 31 11.67 -10.32 -9.05
CA LYS A 31 11.86 -9.22 -10.00
C LYS A 31 11.98 -9.72 -11.44
N GLU A 32 12.80 -10.75 -11.70
CA GLU A 32 12.91 -11.38 -13.04
C GLU A 32 11.55 -11.89 -13.53
N PHE A 33 10.75 -12.48 -12.64
CA PHE A 33 9.41 -12.98 -12.96
C PHE A 33 8.46 -11.85 -13.36
N ILE A 34 8.40 -10.78 -12.56
CA ILE A 34 7.60 -9.58 -12.80
C ILE A 34 7.99 -8.96 -14.14
N ASP A 35 9.29 -8.78 -14.39
CA ASP A 35 9.84 -8.22 -15.63
C ASP A 35 9.49 -9.10 -16.85
N ARG A 36 9.62 -10.43 -16.73
CA ARG A 36 9.28 -11.38 -17.82
C ARG A 36 7.81 -11.37 -18.20
N LYS A 37 6.94 -11.25 -17.21
CA LYS A 37 5.49 -11.21 -17.42
C LYS A 37 5.01 -9.85 -17.91
N GLY A 38 5.89 -8.84 -17.88
CA GLY A 38 5.56 -7.48 -18.26
C GLY A 38 4.62 -6.80 -17.27
N TYR A 39 4.59 -7.28 -16.02
CA TYR A 39 3.85 -6.60 -14.96
C TYR A 39 4.55 -5.28 -14.67
N THR A 40 3.87 -4.18 -14.92
CA THR A 40 4.32 -2.87 -14.49
C THR A 40 3.86 -2.63 -13.05
N PRO A 41 4.48 -1.72 -12.29
CA PRO A 41 3.97 -1.30 -10.98
C PRO A 41 2.48 -0.90 -10.99
N ASP A 42 1.96 -0.41 -12.12
CA ASP A 42 0.54 -0.08 -12.29
C ASP A 42 -0.37 -1.32 -12.38
N CYS A 43 0.15 -2.49 -12.76
CA CYS A 43 -0.59 -3.75 -12.73
C CYS A 43 -0.97 -4.17 -11.31
N PHE A 44 -0.26 -3.70 -10.29
CA PHE A 44 -0.52 -4.02 -8.89
C PHE A 44 -1.58 -3.12 -8.25
N LYS A 45 -1.83 -1.93 -8.83
CA LYS A 45 -2.83 -0.97 -8.34
C LYS A 45 -4.28 -1.39 -8.59
N ARG A 46 -4.53 -2.30 -9.54
CA ARG A 46 -5.88 -2.84 -9.80
C ARG A 46 -6.10 -4.06 -8.89
N LEU A 47 -6.71 -3.82 -7.74
CA LEU A 47 -7.16 -4.80 -6.75
C LEU A 47 -8.06 -5.87 -7.38
N ASP A 48 -7.40 -6.92 -7.84
CA ASP A 48 -7.81 -8.33 -8.03
C ASP A 48 -6.58 -9.14 -8.48
N ILE A 49 -5.55 -8.44 -8.99
CA ILE A 49 -4.25 -9.01 -9.36
C ILE A 49 -3.43 -9.41 -8.13
N SER A 50 -3.69 -8.84 -6.93
CA SER A 50 -2.96 -9.20 -5.70
C SER A 50 -2.95 -10.71 -5.45
N ASN A 51 -4.12 -11.36 -5.45
CA ASN A 51 -4.24 -12.78 -5.15
C ASN A 51 -3.78 -13.69 -6.31
N ASP A 52 -4.05 -13.31 -7.55
CA ASP A 52 -3.64 -14.09 -8.72
C ASP A 52 -2.14 -13.97 -8.99
N LEU A 53 -1.56 -12.79 -8.80
CA LEU A 53 -0.13 -12.56 -8.92
C LEU A 53 0.63 -13.13 -7.75
N GLU A 54 0.09 -13.03 -6.54
CA GLU A 54 0.62 -13.75 -5.38
C GLU A 54 0.65 -15.25 -5.66
N ARG A 55 -0.45 -15.83 -6.17
CA ARG A 55 -0.47 -17.25 -6.57
C ARG A 55 0.55 -17.55 -7.65
N GLU A 56 0.66 -16.71 -8.69
CA GLU A 56 1.62 -16.92 -9.79
C GLU A 56 3.08 -16.78 -9.35
N VAL A 57 3.38 -15.84 -8.44
CA VAL A 57 4.71 -15.66 -7.85
C VAL A 57 5.03 -16.85 -6.95
N ILE A 58 4.07 -17.30 -6.14
CA ILE A 58 4.20 -18.52 -5.33
C ILE A 58 4.50 -19.70 -6.26
N GLU A 59 3.63 -20.01 -7.22
CA GLU A 59 3.81 -21.09 -8.20
C GLU A 59 5.18 -21.02 -8.90
N PHE A 60 5.63 -19.82 -9.27
CA PHE A 60 6.96 -19.62 -9.84
C PHE A 60 8.07 -19.98 -8.85
N LEU A 61 8.00 -19.52 -7.60
CA LEU A 61 8.98 -19.85 -6.56
C LEU A 61 8.95 -21.34 -6.18
N GLU A 62 7.77 -21.97 -6.16
CA GLU A 62 7.62 -23.42 -5.99
C GLU A 62 8.33 -24.17 -7.11
N SER A 63 8.16 -23.71 -8.36
CA SER A 63 8.81 -24.31 -9.54
C SER A 63 10.34 -24.22 -9.52
N LYS A 64 10.88 -23.29 -8.72
CA LYS A 64 12.31 -23.12 -8.47
C LYS A 64 12.81 -23.86 -7.22
N HIS A 65 11.93 -24.60 -6.54
CA HIS A 65 12.20 -25.30 -5.28
C HIS A 65 12.62 -24.36 -4.13
N LEU A 66 12.10 -23.12 -4.10
CA LEU A 66 12.44 -22.10 -3.10
C LEU A 66 11.40 -21.96 -1.97
N LEU A 67 10.49 -22.93 -1.85
CA LEU A 67 9.44 -22.98 -0.82
C LEU A 67 9.99 -23.38 0.56
N ILE A 68 10.73 -22.48 1.21
CA ILE A 68 10.77 -22.39 2.68
C ILE A 68 10.95 -20.92 3.05
N LEU A 69 10.06 -20.05 2.54
CA LEU A 69 9.90 -18.76 3.18
C LEU A 69 8.71 -18.89 4.11
N SER A 70 8.91 -18.57 5.39
CA SER A 70 7.77 -18.32 6.27
C SER A 70 6.92 -17.21 5.64
N ASP A 71 5.60 -17.26 5.86
CA ASP A 71 4.65 -16.24 5.35
C ASP A 71 5.16 -14.80 5.59
N SER A 72 5.82 -14.57 6.74
CA SER A 72 6.43 -13.28 7.10
C SER A 72 7.58 -12.83 6.18
N VAL A 73 8.39 -13.74 5.64
CA VAL A 73 9.50 -13.39 4.72
C VAL A 73 8.96 -13.13 3.33
N TYR A 74 7.90 -13.84 2.92
CA TYR A 74 7.19 -13.58 1.67
C TYR A 74 6.56 -12.19 1.68
N GLU A 75 5.78 -11.86 2.71
CA GLU A 75 5.19 -10.53 2.91
C GLU A 75 6.29 -9.46 2.86
N SER A 76 7.40 -9.66 3.56
CA SER A 76 8.51 -8.71 3.56
C SER A 76 9.18 -8.55 2.19
N ILE A 77 9.30 -9.61 1.39
CA ILE A 77 9.91 -9.54 0.05
C ILE A 77 8.99 -8.84 -0.94
N CYS A 78 7.70 -9.18 -0.95
CA CYS A 78 6.71 -8.49 -1.79
C CYS A 78 6.62 -7.01 -1.39
N TYR A 79 6.56 -6.71 -0.10
CA TYR A 79 6.54 -5.34 0.41
C TYR A 79 7.80 -4.57 -0.01
N ASN A 80 8.99 -5.16 0.14
CA ASN A 80 10.26 -4.52 -0.22
C ASN A 80 10.52 -4.40 -1.74
N LEU A 81 9.93 -5.26 -2.57
CA LEU A 81 10.06 -5.16 -4.04
C LEU A 81 9.09 -4.13 -4.62
N LEU A 82 7.96 -3.93 -3.93
CA LEU A 82 6.99 -2.88 -4.24
C LEU A 82 7.44 -1.51 -3.68
N GLU A 83 8.10 -1.49 -2.52
CA GLU A 83 8.67 -0.30 -1.90
C GLU A 83 10.10 -0.01 -2.39
N LYS A 84 10.19 0.58 -3.57
CA LYS A 84 11.14 1.68 -3.81
C LYS A 84 10.73 2.45 -5.06
N LYS A 85 9.51 3.01 -5.02
CA LYS A 85 9.30 4.29 -5.68
C LYS A 85 9.97 5.34 -4.80
N ASP A 86 10.78 6.21 -5.40
CA ASP A 86 11.21 7.43 -4.72
C ASP A 86 9.94 8.19 -4.31
N ASN A 87 9.61 8.19 -3.01
CA ASN A 87 8.45 8.93 -2.51
C ASN A 87 8.56 10.39 -2.97
N TYR A 88 7.50 10.93 -3.52
CA TYR A 88 7.45 12.31 -3.96
C TYR A 88 7.09 13.19 -2.74
N ASN A 89 8.11 13.81 -2.13
CA ASN A 89 7.95 14.62 -0.91
C ASN A 89 7.26 13.87 0.25
N GLY A 90 7.55 12.57 0.40
CA GLY A 90 6.95 11.73 1.44
C GLY A 90 5.67 11.00 1.01
N TRP A 91 5.14 11.29 -0.19
CA TRP A 91 3.94 10.62 -0.73
C TRP A 91 4.29 9.56 -1.77
N SER A 92 3.39 8.61 -2.01
CA SER A 92 3.61 7.51 -2.98
C SER A 92 3.81 7.97 -4.44
N ASN A 93 3.28 9.14 -4.82
CA ASN A 93 3.43 9.72 -6.16
C ASN A 93 3.15 11.23 -6.19
N TYR A 94 3.41 11.86 -7.33
CA TYR A 94 3.24 13.31 -7.54
C TYR A 94 1.79 13.75 -7.44
N GLU A 95 0.88 12.98 -8.03
CA GLU A 95 -0.55 13.27 -8.09
C GLU A 95 -1.13 13.30 -6.67
N THR A 96 -0.82 12.30 -5.86
CA THR A 96 -1.26 12.20 -4.46
C THR A 96 -0.74 13.38 -3.64
N TRP A 97 0.55 13.70 -3.75
CA TRP A 97 1.14 14.87 -3.09
C TRP A 97 0.48 16.18 -3.52
N LEU A 98 0.30 16.38 -4.83
CA LEU A 98 -0.24 17.62 -5.38
C LEU A 98 -1.71 17.80 -4.96
N LEU A 99 -2.50 16.73 -4.97
CA LEU A 99 -3.88 16.77 -4.48
C LEU A 99 -3.89 17.25 -3.02
N ARG A 100 -3.15 16.56 -2.13
CA ARG A 100 -3.11 16.93 -0.71
C ARG A 100 -2.69 18.38 -0.53
N LEU A 101 -1.65 18.81 -1.26
CA LEU A 101 -1.16 20.18 -1.21
C LEU A 101 -2.24 21.20 -1.60
N ASN A 102 -3.07 20.93 -2.61
CA ASN A 102 -4.15 21.82 -3.00
C ASN A 102 -5.30 21.82 -1.98
N LEU A 103 -5.65 20.64 -1.45
CA LEU A 103 -6.68 20.51 -0.41
C LEU A 103 -6.30 21.29 0.86
N ASP A 104 -5.03 21.36 1.23
CA ASP A 104 -4.58 22.13 2.41
C ASP A 104 -4.42 23.62 2.18
N ASN A 105 -3.96 24.02 0.99
CA ASN A 105 -3.65 25.43 0.74
C ASN A 105 -4.87 26.26 0.36
N ASP A 106 -5.89 25.64 -0.24
CA ASP A 106 -7.16 26.33 -0.46
C ASP A 106 -8.02 26.26 0.81
N TYR A 107 -8.32 27.43 1.39
CA TYR A 107 -9.08 27.50 2.63
C TYR A 107 -10.47 26.84 2.53
N GLY A 108 -11.16 27.00 1.39
CA GLY A 108 -12.48 26.42 1.19
C GLY A 108 -12.43 24.90 1.13
N LEU A 109 -11.47 24.36 0.37
CA LEU A 109 -11.28 22.91 0.29
C LEU A 109 -10.80 22.33 1.63
N HIS A 110 -9.89 23.01 2.32
CA HIS A 110 -9.43 22.54 3.63
C HIS A 110 -10.59 22.45 4.62
N GLN A 111 -11.45 23.46 4.70
CA GLN A 111 -12.64 23.41 5.58
C GLN A 111 -13.61 22.31 5.16
N MET A 112 -13.90 22.16 3.87
CA MET A 112 -14.76 21.10 3.36
C MET A 112 -14.22 19.71 3.71
N MET A 113 -12.91 19.48 3.57
CA MET A 113 -12.30 18.20 3.92
C MET A 113 -12.39 17.92 5.42
N GLN A 114 -12.20 18.95 6.27
CA GLN A 114 -12.41 18.81 7.71
C GLN A 114 -13.86 18.48 8.04
N GLU A 115 -14.83 19.07 7.35
CA GLU A 115 -16.26 18.72 7.53
C GLU A 115 -16.52 17.26 7.15
N ILE A 116 -16.08 16.80 5.97
CA ILE A 116 -16.22 15.40 5.52
C ILE A 116 -15.64 14.41 6.53
N VAL A 117 -14.42 14.70 7.01
CA VAL A 117 -13.73 13.82 7.96
C VAL A 117 -14.43 13.81 9.33
N ASN A 118 -14.89 14.95 9.82
CA ASN A 118 -15.63 15.01 11.09
C ASN A 118 -16.99 14.32 10.99
N ASP A 119 -17.72 14.49 9.90
CA ASP A 119 -18.99 13.80 9.65
C ASP A 119 -18.77 12.28 9.60
N PHE A 120 -17.68 11.82 8.95
CA PHE A 120 -17.30 10.41 8.95
C PHE A 120 -17.03 9.86 10.37
N ILE A 121 -16.28 10.60 11.19
CA ILE A 121 -16.02 10.19 12.58
C ILE A 121 -17.31 10.12 13.38
N GLU A 122 -18.20 11.11 13.23
CA GLU A 122 -19.48 11.16 13.94
C GLU A 122 -20.40 10.00 13.52
N ASP A 123 -20.53 9.76 12.22
CA ASP A 123 -21.38 8.71 11.66
C ASP A 123 -20.94 7.30 12.08
N PHE A 124 -19.62 7.09 12.22
CA PHE A 124 -19.05 5.81 12.66
C PHE A 124 -18.81 5.75 14.17
N GLU A 125 -19.14 6.81 14.93
CA GLU A 125 -18.81 6.97 16.35
C GLU A 125 -17.33 6.67 16.66
N LEU A 126 -16.44 7.01 15.72
CA LEU A 126 -15.07 6.50 15.67
C LEU A 126 -14.22 7.02 16.83
N SER A 127 -13.82 6.12 17.72
CA SER A 127 -12.81 6.38 18.75
C SER A 127 -11.39 6.02 18.28
N GLU A 128 -10.37 6.56 18.94
CA GLU A 128 -8.96 6.21 18.68
C GLU A 128 -8.71 4.69 18.82
N THR A 129 -9.35 4.03 19.78
CA THR A 129 -9.17 2.57 19.98
C THR A 129 -9.78 1.78 18.82
N GLU A 130 -10.99 2.13 18.38
CA GLU A 130 -11.64 1.48 17.24
C GLU A 130 -10.85 1.70 15.95
N TYR A 131 -10.35 2.92 15.73
CA TYR A 131 -9.49 3.21 14.59
C TYR A 131 -8.24 2.32 14.59
N GLN A 132 -7.58 2.11 15.72
CA GLN A 132 -6.38 1.25 15.77
C GLN A 132 -6.72 -0.25 15.58
N GLU A 133 -7.89 -0.70 16.02
CA GLU A 133 -8.32 -2.09 15.87
C GLU A 133 -8.66 -2.45 14.42
N ASP A 134 -9.23 -1.52 13.65
CA ASP A 134 -9.60 -1.75 12.24
C ASP A 134 -9.23 -0.58 11.31
N LYS A 135 -7.98 -0.10 11.43
CA LYS A 135 -7.45 1.06 10.68
C LYS A 135 -7.71 0.94 9.18
N HIS A 136 -7.49 -0.24 8.63
CA HIS A 136 -7.66 -0.48 7.20
C HIS A 136 -9.10 -0.29 6.74
N TYR A 137 -10.09 -0.81 7.49
CA TYR A 137 -11.50 -0.65 7.16
C TYR A 137 -11.90 0.83 7.09
N TYR A 138 -11.53 1.63 8.10
CA TYR A 138 -11.91 3.04 8.15
C TYR A 138 -11.26 3.88 7.05
N ILE A 139 -9.98 3.62 6.74
CA ILE A 139 -9.31 4.32 5.64
C ILE A 139 -9.99 4.01 4.30
N CYS A 140 -10.29 2.73 4.02
CA CYS A 140 -10.97 2.35 2.78
C CYS A 140 -12.35 3.00 2.66
N ASN A 141 -13.13 3.08 3.75
CA ASN A 141 -14.43 3.75 3.68
C ASN A 141 -14.30 5.26 3.47
N LEU A 142 -13.36 5.91 4.16
CA LEU A 142 -13.13 7.34 3.99
C LEU A 142 -12.55 7.67 2.60
N ASP A 143 -11.71 6.80 2.03
CA ASP A 143 -11.11 7.02 0.72
C ASP A 143 -12.16 7.08 -0.40
N ASP A 144 -13.16 6.20 -0.35
CA ASP A 144 -14.29 6.17 -1.27
C ASP A 144 -15.13 7.45 -1.12
N ILE A 145 -15.42 7.87 0.12
CA ILE A 145 -16.19 9.10 0.40
C ILE A 145 -15.48 10.35 -0.12
N ILE A 146 -14.18 10.47 0.12
CA ILE A 146 -13.37 11.61 -0.33
C ILE A 146 -13.32 11.65 -1.86
N ARG A 147 -13.04 10.50 -2.48
CA ARG A 147 -12.96 10.39 -3.94
C ARG A 147 -14.29 10.80 -4.56
N ASP A 148 -15.40 10.22 -4.10
CA ASP A 148 -16.72 10.46 -4.67
C ASP A 148 -17.13 11.93 -4.54
N HIS A 149 -16.89 12.58 -3.39
CA HIS A 149 -17.17 14.01 -3.20
C HIS A 149 -16.36 14.90 -4.14
N LEU A 150 -15.05 14.64 -4.26
CA LEU A 150 -14.19 15.45 -5.12
C LEU A 150 -14.47 15.20 -6.60
N GLU A 151 -14.86 13.99 -6.98
CA GLU A 151 -15.33 13.70 -8.32
C GLU A 151 -16.59 14.49 -8.65
N GLU A 152 -17.59 14.51 -7.76
CA GLU A 152 -18.81 15.30 -7.95
C GLU A 152 -18.52 16.81 -8.07
N LEU A 153 -17.61 17.32 -7.25
CA LEU A 153 -17.31 18.75 -7.21
C LEU A 153 -16.50 19.23 -8.41
N PHE A 154 -15.52 18.44 -8.86
CA PHE A 154 -14.52 18.90 -9.83
C PHE A 154 -14.69 18.33 -11.23
N TRP A 155 -15.55 17.32 -11.43
CA TRP A 155 -15.78 16.74 -12.73
C TRP A 155 -16.50 17.71 -13.67
N ILE A 156 -15.90 17.97 -14.82
CA ILE A 156 -16.53 18.73 -15.90
C ILE A 156 -16.79 17.80 -17.07
N GLU A 157 -18.03 17.32 -17.13
CA GLU A 157 -18.48 16.35 -18.13
C GLU A 157 -18.20 16.80 -19.56
N GLU A 158 -18.41 18.08 -19.89
CA GLU A 158 -18.17 18.63 -21.24
C GLU A 158 -16.71 18.49 -21.71
N HIS A 159 -15.77 18.41 -20.77
CA HIS A 159 -14.34 18.42 -21.06
C HIS A 159 -13.61 17.16 -20.59
N ASN A 160 -14.28 16.28 -19.84
CA ASN A 160 -13.71 15.04 -19.30
C ASN A 160 -12.40 15.29 -18.50
N ILE A 161 -12.41 16.35 -17.69
CA ILE A 161 -11.29 16.83 -16.87
C ILE A 161 -11.77 17.15 -15.45
N PHE A 162 -10.81 17.20 -14.52
CA PHE A 162 -11.00 17.68 -13.16
C PHE A 162 -10.33 19.04 -12.97
N LYS A 163 -11.05 20.01 -12.39
CA LYS A 163 -10.59 21.40 -12.16
C LYS A 163 -10.09 21.66 -10.72
N ILE A 164 -9.42 20.69 -10.11
CA ILE A 164 -8.77 20.89 -8.81
C ILE A 164 -7.33 21.42 -8.95
N CYS A 165 -6.68 21.13 -10.07
CA CYS A 165 -5.34 21.58 -10.45
C CYS A 165 -5.38 22.15 -11.87
N ASP A 166 -4.32 22.83 -12.31
CA ASP A 166 -4.28 23.63 -13.55
C ASP A 166 -4.81 22.93 -14.83
N THR A 167 -4.87 21.61 -14.89
CA THR A 167 -5.96 20.79 -15.47
C THR A 167 -5.56 19.34 -15.30
N TRP A 168 -6.34 18.53 -14.57
CA TRP A 168 -6.10 17.09 -14.52
C TRP A 168 -6.99 16.35 -15.49
N THR A 169 -6.38 15.41 -16.21
CA THR A 169 -7.11 14.44 -17.01
C THR A 169 -7.64 13.33 -16.10
N TYR A 170 -8.57 12.53 -16.62
CA TYR A 170 -9.00 11.32 -15.93
C TYR A 170 -7.84 10.38 -15.59
N ARG A 171 -6.76 10.37 -16.39
CA ARG A 171 -5.59 9.54 -16.10
C ARG A 171 -4.92 9.97 -14.80
N ASP A 172 -4.65 11.27 -14.63
CA ASP A 172 -3.97 11.80 -13.45
C ASP A 172 -4.81 11.50 -12.19
N TRP A 173 -6.14 11.61 -12.31
CA TRP A 173 -7.09 11.26 -11.25
C TRP A 173 -7.01 9.80 -10.80
N GLN A 174 -6.85 8.87 -11.74
CA GLN A 174 -6.73 7.44 -11.46
C GLN A 174 -5.37 7.06 -10.84
N GLU A 175 -4.36 7.94 -10.94
CA GLU A 175 -3.03 7.67 -10.38
C GLU A 175 -2.93 8.05 -8.88
N ILE A 176 -3.89 8.83 -8.37
CA ILE A 176 -4.01 9.24 -6.97
C ILE A 176 -4.17 8.03 -6.06
N ASN A 177 -3.40 8.00 -4.97
CA ASN A 177 -3.53 7.03 -3.90
C ASN A 177 -4.54 7.55 -2.85
N TRP A 178 -5.81 7.26 -3.06
CA TRP A 178 -6.90 7.73 -2.19
C TRP A 178 -6.77 7.22 -0.75
N TYR A 179 -6.31 5.98 -0.58
CA TYR A 179 -6.03 5.39 0.73
C TYR A 179 -5.06 6.25 1.55
N GLU A 180 -3.97 6.70 0.93
CA GLU A 180 -2.95 7.54 1.59
C GLU A 180 -3.48 8.95 1.91
N ILE A 181 -4.38 9.50 1.08
CA ILE A 181 -5.08 10.75 1.39
C ILE A 181 -5.96 10.58 2.63
N ALA A 182 -6.81 9.55 2.66
CA ALA A 182 -7.70 9.26 3.77
C ALA A 182 -6.94 8.95 5.08
N GLU A 183 -5.90 8.12 4.99
CA GLU A 183 -5.01 7.83 6.12
C GLU A 183 -4.42 9.11 6.71
N SER A 184 -3.95 10.04 5.87
CA SER A 184 -3.36 11.28 6.35
C SER A 184 -4.32 12.13 7.18
N TYR A 185 -5.63 12.10 6.87
CA TYR A 185 -6.63 12.82 7.65
C TYR A 185 -6.97 12.11 8.97
N LEU A 186 -7.08 10.79 8.96
CA LEU A 186 -7.36 10.01 10.17
C LEU A 186 -6.19 10.00 11.15
N ASP A 187 -4.95 10.03 10.65
CA ASP A 187 -3.77 10.11 11.49
C ASP A 187 -3.60 11.51 12.13
N ASP A 188 -4.07 12.59 11.51
CA ASP A 188 -4.04 13.97 12.05
C ASP A 188 -4.98 14.20 13.25
N ILE A 189 -5.92 13.28 13.50
CA ILE A 189 -6.90 13.37 14.61
C ILE A 189 -6.32 12.88 15.94
N ASN A 190 -5.23 12.11 15.91
CA ASN A 190 -4.53 11.57 17.08
C ASN A 190 -3.40 12.50 17.56
#